data_AF-A0A662L2I0-F1
#
_entry.id   AF-A0A662L2I0-F1
#
_cell.length_a   1.000
_cell.length_b   1.000
_cell.length_c   1.000
_cell.angle_alpha   90.00
_cell.angle_beta   90.00
_cell.angle_gamma   90.00
#
_symmetry.space_group_name_H-M   'P 1'
#
loop_
_entity.id
_entity.type
_entity.pdbx_description
1 polymer ?
#
loop_
_entity_poly.entity_id
_entity_poly.type
_entity_poly.pdbx_seq_one_letter_code
_entity_poly.pdbx_strand_id
1 'polypeptide(L)' 'ELYFKPDDEKFPKMIGRVAFTSHDDPLTEPIATFTFSTKKKGMLQALSFCNIHGLWEGEKRLE' A
#
# COMPACT_ATOMS: atom_id res chain seq x y z
N GLU A 1 0.84 0.19 -3.72
CA GLU A 1 1.96 0.33 -2.76
C GLU A 1 1.40 0.50 -1.36
N LEU A 2 2.14 0.07 -0.35
CA LEU A 2 1.80 0.31 1.05
C LEU A 2 3.00 0.94 1.75
N TYR A 3 2.73 2.00 2.50
CA TYR A 3 3.66 2.70 3.37
C TYR A 3 3.14 2.65 4.81
N PHE A 4 4.05 2.70 5.77
CA PHE A 4 3.75 2.80 7.19
C PHE A 4 4.57 3.92 7.80
N LYS A 5 3.91 4.87 8.47
CA LYS A 5 4.55 5.93 9.26
C LYS A 5 4.26 5.68 10.75
N PRO A 6 5.24 5.20 11.53
CA PRO A 6 5.10 5.11 12.98
C PRO A 6 4.84 6.49 13.60
N ASP A 7 4.05 6.54 14.67
CA ASP A 7 3.69 7.81 15.34
C ASP A 7 4.92 8.57 15.87
N ASP A 8 5.95 7.83 16.30
CA ASP A 8 7.18 8.34 16.92
C ASP A 8 8.32 8.61 15.91
N GLU A 9 8.06 8.42 14.62
CA GLU A 9 9.07 8.60 13.58
C GLU A 9 8.72 9.72 12.60
N LYS A 10 9.75 10.44 12.16
CA LYS A 10 9.59 11.58 11.24
C LYS A 10 9.20 11.14 9.82
N PHE A 11 9.65 9.97 9.36
CA PHE A 11 9.57 9.56 7.96
C PHE A 11 8.77 8.27 7.79
N PRO A 12 7.96 8.15 6.71
CA PRO A 12 7.29 6.90 6.36
C PRO A 12 8.29 5.88 5.80
N LYS A 13 7.93 4.60 5.94
CA LYS A 13 8.68 3.45 5.39
C LYS A 13 7.81 2.76 4.34
N MET A 14 8.38 2.47 3.16
CA MET A 14 7.70 1.63 2.18
C MET A 14 7.68 0.19 2.69
N ILE A 15 6.48 -0.34 2.93
CA ILE A 15 6.27 -1.74 3.33
C ILE A 15 6.36 -2.65 2.11
N GLY A 16 5.84 -2.21 0.97
CA GLY A 16 6.00 -2.95 -0.27
C GLY A 16 5.19 -2.42 -1.44
N ARG A 17 5.41 -3.03 -2.60
CA ARG A 17 4.72 -2.77 -3.85
C ARG A 17 4.31 -4.08 -4.50
N VAL A 18 3.07 -4.12 -4.98
CA VAL A 18 2.56 -5.20 -5.83
C VAL A 18 2.21 -4.56 -7.18
N ALA A 19 2.57 -5.26 -8.25
CA ALA A 19 2.18 -4.89 -9.61
C ALA A 19 1.23 -5.96 -10.15
N PHE A 20 0.08 -5.52 -10.65
CA PHE A 20 -0.91 -6.38 -11.30
C PHE A 20 -0.67 -6.24 -12.81
N THR A 21 -0.02 -7.23 -13.42
CA THR A 21 0.58 -7.07 -14.76
C THR A 21 -0.15 -7.80 -15.89
N SER A 22 -1.02 -8.76 -15.57
CA SER A 22 -1.88 -9.40 -16.56
C SER A 22 -3.27 -8.75 -16.52
N HIS A 23 -3.68 -8.16 -17.65
CA HIS A 23 -4.91 -7.36 -17.78
C HIS A 23 -5.97 -7.99 -18.70
N ASP A 24 -5.70 -9.21 -19.20
CA ASP A 24 -6.59 -9.99 -20.06
C ASP A 24 -6.83 -11.38 -19.42
N ASP A 25 -6.66 -12.50 -20.13
CA ASP A 25 -6.78 -13.86 -19.56
C ASP A 25 -5.39 -14.51 -19.40
N PRO A 26 -4.95 -14.86 -18.17
CA PRO A 26 -5.64 -14.69 -16.89
C PRO A 26 -5.59 -13.24 -16.37
N LEU A 27 -6.68 -12.76 -15.77
CA LEU A 27 -6.73 -11.41 -15.19
C LEU A 27 -6.12 -11.39 -13.80
N THR A 28 -5.24 -10.42 -13.52
CA THR A 28 -4.74 -10.19 -12.17
C THR A 28 -5.62 -9.15 -11.45
N GLU A 29 -6.51 -9.61 -10.58
CA GLU A 29 -7.31 -8.73 -9.73
C GLU A 29 -6.43 -7.82 -8.86
N PRO A 30 -6.78 -6.54 -8.68
CA PRO A 30 -5.94 -5.56 -7.97
C PRO A 30 -6.03 -5.69 -6.44
N ILE A 31 -5.85 -6.90 -5.91
CA ILE A 31 -5.88 -7.21 -4.48
C ILE A 31 -4.46 -7.51 -4.00
N ALA A 32 -3.96 -6.74 -3.03
CA ALA A 32 -2.65 -6.94 -2.43
C ALA A 32 -2.77 -7.22 -0.92
N THR A 33 -2.08 -8.25 -0.46
CA THR A 33 -1.92 -8.56 0.97
C THR A 33 -0.47 -8.37 1.35
N PHE A 34 -0.22 -7.57 2.40
CA PHE A 34 1.12 -7.36 2.95
C PHE A 34 1.19 -7.96 4.35
N THR A 35 2.24 -8.74 4.61
CA THR A 35 2.57 -9.24 5.94
C THR A 35 3.90 -8.61 6.35
N PHE A 36 3.90 -7.88 7.47
CA PHE A 36 5.09 -7.23 8.01
C PHE A 36 5.01 -7.22 9.54
N SER A 37 6.14 -7.04 10.21
CA SER A 37 6.22 -7.06 11.68
C SER A 37 6.55 -5.67 12.22
N THR A 38 5.78 -5.22 13.20
CA THR A 38 6.03 -3.97 13.93
C THR A 38 5.49 -4.11 15.35
N LYS A 39 6.13 -3.41 16.30
CA LYS A 39 5.59 -3.21 17.66
C LYS A 39 4.99 -1.81 17.83
N LYS A 40 5.02 -1.00 16.77
CA LYS A 40 4.64 0.42 16.78
C LYS A 40 3.25 0.60 16.19
N LYS A 41 2.49 1.50 16.78
CA LYS A 41 1.28 2.10 16.17
C LYS A 41 1.68 3.14 15.12
N GLY A 42 0.76 3.49 14.25
CA GLY A 42 1.01 4.55 13.27
C GLY A 42 -0.03 4.63 12.17
N MET A 43 0.31 5.32 11.09
CA MET A 43 -0.54 5.46 9.91
C MET A 43 -0.08 4.51 8.79
N LEU A 44 -1.01 3.69 8.29
CA LEU A 44 -0.86 3.00 7.00
C LEU A 44 -1.33 3.93 5.89
N GLN A 45 -0.53 4.07 4.84
CA GLN A 45 -0.83 4.89 3.67
C GLN A 45 -0.70 4.00 2.42
N ALA A 46 -1.80 3.81 1.70
CA ALA A 46 -1.84 3.06 0.46
C ALA A 46 -1.85 4.02 -0.72
N LEU A 47 -1.07 3.69 -1.75
CA LEU A 47 -1.05 4.39 -3.04
C LEU A 47 -1.39 3.39 -4.15
N SER A 48 -2.34 3.75 -5.02
CA SER A 48 -2.71 2.97 -6.20
C SER A 48 -2.67 3.85 -7.45
N PHE A 49 -2.61 3.19 -8.61
CA PHE A 49 -2.53 3.84 -9.91
C PHE A 49 -3.46 3.13 -10.88
N CYS A 50 -4.35 3.88 -11.51
CA CYS A 50 -5.11 3.44 -12.68
C CYS A 50 -4.50 4.07 -13.92
N ASN A 51 -4.27 3.27 -14.96
CA ASN A 51 -3.60 3.69 -16.20
C ASN A 51 -4.24 4.90 -16.90
N ILE A 52 -5.55 5.11 -16.74
CA ILE A 52 -6.28 6.25 -17.33
C ILE A 52 -6.84 7.23 -16.29
N HIS A 53 -6.87 6.85 -15.00
CA HIS A 53 -7.42 7.68 -13.92
C HIS A 53 -6.38 8.16 -12.90
N GLY A 54 -5.09 8.01 -13.20
CA GLY A 54 -4.01 8.56 -12.39
C GLY A 54 -3.86 7.88 -11.02
N LEU A 55 -3.37 8.68 -10.06
CA LEU A 55 -3.03 8.22 -8.71
C LEU A 55 -4.20 8.36 -7.75
N TRP A 56 -4.30 7.40 -6.84
CA TRP A 56 -5.28 7.37 -5.75
C TRP A 56 -4.59 6.99 -4.45
N GLU A 57 -5.03 7.59 -3.35
CA GLU A 57 -4.50 7.30 -2.02
C GLU A 57 -5.61 6.93 -1.04
N GLY A 58 -5.22 6.21 0.02
CA GLY A 58 -6.08 5.92 1.15
C GLY A 58 -5.26 5.68 2.40
N GLU A 59 -5.77 6.07 3.56
CA GLU A 59 -5.07 5.92 4.83
C GLU A 59 -5.91 5.21 5.88
N LYS A 60 -5.23 4.52 6.80
CA LYS A 60 -5.86 3.84 7.93
C LYS A 60 -4.89 3.75 9.10
N ARG A 61 -5.38 4.04 10.30
CA ARG A 61 -4.60 3.88 11.52
C ARG A 61 -4.37 2.41 11.87
N LEU A 62 -3.14 2.07 12.24
CA LEU A 62 -2.75 0.79 12.85
C LEU A 62 -2.63 1.00 14.36
N GLU A 63 -3.56 0.38 15.09
CA GLU A 63 -3.61 0.38 16.57
C GLU A 63 -2.72 -0.67 17.23
#